data_AF-A0A947VGW3-F1
#
_entry.id   AF-A0A947VGW3-F1
#
_cell.length_a   1.000
_cell.length_b   1.000
_cell.length_c   1.000
_cell.angle_alpha   90.00
_cell.angle_beta   90.00
_cell.angle_gamma   90.00
#
_symmetry.space_group_name_H-M   'P 1'
#
loop_
_entity.id
_entity.type
_entity.pdbx_description
1 polymer ?
#
loop_
_entity_poly.entity_id
_entity_poly.type
_entity_poly.pdbx_seq_one_letter_code
_entity_poly.pdbx_strand_id
1 'polypeptide(L)'
;MAIDAYIDSEFSKDDGEKYLRLYGLLQALFLQQDSVTNLCESLGFPDNLITNIKLREIRNIRNDSIGHPTKRGKYKSYHYISRASITKSKFKLISDCENSKTIFRDILVIDLIKEQRKYLSKILKKIIKVLKAEEKAHKEKFKMEKLEAVFPNTLSYYIEKIFENIGKLDRAKLGLVHVKLVKKVMDKLKESLQKRGIEIDTYDSIKYHYELLEYPITELELYFDRSKAEEELRINDKTAYIFTCFIKEELYELKEIVIEIDSEYSI
;
A
#
# COMPACT_ATOMS: atom_id res chain seq x y z
N MET A 1 -22.88 -3.09 -5.08
CA MET A 1 -22.33 -1.81 -5.65
C MET A 1 -23.20 -1.36 -6.84
N ALA A 2 -22.94 -0.20 -7.47
CA ALA A 2 -23.85 0.43 -8.45
C ALA A 2 -24.38 -0.48 -9.59
N ILE A 3 -23.55 -1.42 -10.09
CA ILE A 3 -23.99 -2.40 -11.09
C ILE A 3 -25.00 -3.40 -10.50
N ASP A 4 -24.76 -3.89 -9.29
CA ASP A 4 -25.72 -4.78 -8.59
C ASP A 4 -27.01 -4.04 -8.31
N ALA A 5 -26.93 -2.79 -7.85
CA ALA A 5 -28.12 -1.95 -7.65
C ALA A 5 -28.93 -1.78 -8.95
N TYR A 6 -28.28 -1.62 -10.11
CA TYR A 6 -28.97 -1.62 -11.40
C TYR A 6 -29.63 -2.98 -11.73
N ILE A 7 -28.94 -4.09 -11.44
CA ILE A 7 -29.46 -5.44 -11.70
C ILE A 7 -30.65 -5.76 -10.79
N ASP A 8 -30.60 -5.37 -9.52
CA ASP A 8 -31.55 -5.81 -8.50
C ASP A 8 -32.77 -4.89 -8.40
N SER A 9 -32.64 -3.62 -8.78
CA SER A 9 -33.76 -2.67 -8.71
C SER A 9 -34.77 -2.83 -9.85
N GLU A 10 -36.03 -2.52 -9.56
CA GLU A 10 -37.05 -2.40 -10.61
C GLU A 10 -36.69 -1.30 -11.60
N PHE A 11 -37.05 -1.51 -12.87
CA PHE A 11 -36.77 -0.54 -13.93
C PHE A 11 -37.97 0.39 -14.09
N SER A 12 -37.72 1.69 -13.94
CA SER A 12 -38.77 2.70 -13.96
C SER A 12 -39.56 2.72 -15.26
N LYS A 13 -40.83 3.13 -15.16
CA LYS A 13 -41.67 3.42 -16.32
C LYS A 13 -41.43 4.83 -16.87
N ASP A 14 -40.91 5.74 -16.04
CA ASP A 14 -40.55 7.10 -16.43
C ASP A 14 -39.32 7.10 -17.35
N ASP A 15 -39.41 7.78 -18.49
CA ASP A 15 -38.33 7.78 -19.48
C ASP A 15 -37.08 8.52 -18.98
N GLY A 16 -37.24 9.59 -18.20
CA GLY A 16 -36.11 10.32 -17.62
C GLY A 16 -35.30 9.45 -16.67
N GLU A 17 -35.98 8.70 -15.80
CA GLU A 17 -35.34 7.78 -14.88
C GLU A 17 -34.67 6.60 -15.58
N LYS A 18 -35.27 6.03 -16.65
CA LYS A 18 -34.62 5.00 -17.48
C LYS A 18 -33.30 5.50 -18.05
N TYR A 19 -33.27 6.73 -18.54
CA TYR A 19 -32.07 7.39 -19.03
C TYR A 19 -31.01 7.51 -17.95
N LEU A 20 -31.38 8.07 -16.80
CA LEU A 20 -30.46 8.26 -15.67
C LEU A 20 -29.83 6.94 -15.22
N ARG A 21 -30.65 5.89 -15.10
CA ARG A 21 -30.18 4.55 -14.70
C ARG A 21 -29.23 3.93 -15.74
N LEU A 22 -29.57 4.02 -17.03
CA LEU A 22 -28.69 3.53 -18.10
C LEU A 22 -27.37 4.32 -18.14
N TYR A 23 -27.43 5.63 -17.96
CA TYR A 23 -26.25 6.51 -17.96
C TYR A 23 -25.34 6.18 -16.78
N GLY A 24 -25.92 6.06 -15.58
CA GLY A 24 -25.21 5.66 -14.37
C GLY A 24 -24.53 4.30 -14.53
N LEU A 25 -25.21 3.32 -15.13
CA LEU A 25 -24.62 2.01 -15.40
C LEU A 25 -23.43 2.10 -16.36
N LEU A 26 -23.60 2.72 -17.52
CA LEU A 26 -22.53 2.83 -18.52
C LEU A 26 -21.33 3.60 -17.96
N GLN A 27 -21.57 4.64 -17.15
CA GLN A 27 -20.52 5.35 -16.45
C GLN A 27 -19.82 4.48 -15.41
N ALA A 28 -20.55 3.69 -14.63
CA ALA A 28 -19.97 2.78 -13.66
C ALA A 28 -19.07 1.72 -14.32
N LEU A 29 -19.48 1.16 -15.47
CA LEU A 29 -18.66 0.24 -16.25
C LEU A 29 -17.37 0.91 -16.73
N PHE A 30 -17.45 2.16 -17.19
CA PHE A 30 -16.28 2.92 -17.63
C PHE A 30 -15.30 3.19 -16.49
N LEU A 31 -15.79 3.68 -15.34
CA LEU A 31 -14.98 3.98 -14.17
C LEU A 31 -14.30 2.74 -13.59
N GLN A 32 -14.98 1.59 -13.56
CA GLN A 32 -14.36 0.34 -13.13
C GLN A 32 -13.16 -0.06 -14.01
N GLN A 33 -13.22 0.22 -15.32
CA GLN A 33 -12.07 -0.04 -16.18
C GLN A 33 -10.92 0.92 -15.87
N ASP A 34 -11.21 2.21 -15.68
CA ASP A 34 -10.18 3.21 -15.31
C ASP A 34 -9.53 2.87 -13.96
N SER A 35 -10.32 2.44 -12.97
CA SER A 35 -9.78 1.99 -11.68
C SER A 35 -8.82 0.81 -11.82
N VAL A 36 -9.15 -0.17 -12.66
CA VAL A 36 -8.26 -1.31 -12.92
C VAL A 36 -7.03 -0.88 -13.72
N THR A 37 -7.16 0.07 -14.65
CA THR A 37 -6.03 0.65 -15.37
C THR A 37 -5.05 1.32 -14.43
N ASN A 38 -5.53 2.26 -13.61
CA ASN A 38 -4.70 3.01 -12.67
C ASN A 38 -4.04 2.08 -11.64
N LEU A 39 -4.75 1.02 -11.22
CA LEU A 39 -4.18 -0.02 -10.36
C LEU A 39 -3.00 -0.73 -11.03
N CYS A 40 -3.12 -1.10 -12.30
CA CYS A 40 -2.03 -1.73 -13.04
C CYS A 40 -0.85 -0.77 -13.19
N GLU A 41 -1.10 0.49 -13.58
CA GLU A 41 -0.07 1.52 -13.72
C GLU A 41 0.68 1.75 -12.39
N SER A 42 -0.05 1.89 -11.29
CA SER A 42 0.53 2.12 -9.95
C SER A 42 1.39 0.95 -9.48
N LEU A 43 1.05 -0.26 -9.90
CA LEU A 43 1.78 -1.49 -9.59
C LEU A 43 2.82 -1.86 -10.67
N GLY A 44 3.06 -1.01 -11.67
CA GLY A 44 4.05 -1.23 -12.72
C GLY A 44 3.73 -2.38 -13.69
N PHE A 45 2.45 -2.80 -13.78
CA PHE A 45 2.03 -3.80 -14.77
C PHE A 45 1.97 -3.19 -16.18
N PRO A 46 2.27 -3.98 -17.22
CA PRO A 46 2.25 -3.49 -18.60
C PRO A 46 0.82 -3.16 -19.07
N ASP A 47 0.69 -2.08 -19.83
CA ASP A 47 -0.58 -1.59 -20.38
C ASP A 47 -1.35 -2.66 -21.18
N ASN A 48 -0.63 -3.59 -21.80
CA ASN A 48 -1.21 -4.68 -22.59
C ASN A 48 -2.07 -5.65 -21.76
N LEU A 49 -1.99 -5.61 -20.42
CA LEU A 49 -2.85 -6.38 -19.54
C LEU A 49 -4.32 -5.95 -19.67
N ILE A 50 -4.55 -4.68 -20.04
CA ILE A 50 -5.87 -4.03 -20.07
C ILE A 50 -6.39 -3.86 -21.50
N THR A 51 -5.58 -4.12 -22.54
CA THR A 51 -5.94 -3.92 -23.97
C THR A 51 -6.91 -4.96 -24.53
N ASN A 52 -7.85 -5.44 -23.72
CA ASN A 52 -8.86 -6.39 -24.15
C ASN A 52 -9.88 -5.73 -25.09
N ILE A 53 -10.11 -6.33 -26.26
CA ILE A 53 -11.01 -5.80 -27.28
C ILE A 53 -12.45 -5.63 -26.77
N LYS A 54 -12.94 -6.52 -25.89
CA LYS A 54 -14.29 -6.46 -25.33
C LYS A 54 -14.45 -5.34 -24.30
N LEU A 55 -13.44 -5.10 -23.47
CA LEU A 55 -13.44 -3.94 -22.56
C LEU A 55 -13.45 -2.64 -23.36
N ARG A 56 -12.67 -2.56 -24.45
CA ARG A 56 -12.66 -1.42 -25.38
C ARG A 56 -14.01 -1.24 -26.08
N GLU A 57 -14.66 -2.32 -26.52
CA GLU A 57 -16.02 -2.27 -27.07
C GLU A 57 -17.01 -1.65 -26.07
N ILE A 58 -16.96 -2.03 -24.80
CA ILE A 58 -17.81 -1.46 -23.73
C ILE A 58 -17.56 0.05 -23.58
N ARG A 59 -16.29 0.50 -23.57
CA ARG A 59 -15.96 1.94 -23.52
C ARG A 59 -16.49 2.68 -24.74
N ASN A 60 -16.37 2.08 -25.91
CA ASN A 60 -16.88 2.67 -27.15
C ASN A 60 -18.40 2.80 -27.11
N ILE A 61 -19.12 1.78 -26.65
CA ILE A 61 -20.58 1.85 -26.48
C ILE A 61 -20.96 2.99 -25.54
N ARG A 62 -20.30 3.15 -24.39
CA ARG A 62 -20.54 4.30 -23.49
C ARG A 62 -20.25 5.63 -24.19
N ASN A 63 -19.12 5.73 -24.89
CA ASN A 63 -18.73 6.98 -25.53
C ASN A 63 -19.64 7.36 -26.70
N ASP A 64 -20.04 6.39 -27.51
CA ASP A 64 -20.96 6.60 -28.63
C ASP A 64 -22.37 6.92 -28.13
N SER A 65 -22.81 6.32 -27.02
CA SER A 65 -24.16 6.54 -26.50
C SER A 65 -24.32 7.83 -25.69
N ILE A 66 -23.42 8.11 -24.73
CA ILE A 66 -23.63 9.15 -23.71
C ILE A 66 -22.41 10.07 -23.47
N GLY A 67 -21.24 9.73 -24.01
CA GLY A 67 -20.01 10.47 -23.77
C GLY A 67 -19.75 11.59 -24.77
N HIS A 68 -19.58 11.22 -26.04
CA HIS A 68 -19.33 12.13 -27.16
C HIS A 68 -20.17 11.75 -28.39
N PRO A 69 -21.50 11.64 -28.24
CA PRO A 69 -22.37 11.15 -29.31
C PRO A 69 -22.30 11.98 -30.60
N THR A 70 -22.09 13.30 -30.51
CA THR A 70 -22.29 14.22 -31.64
C THR A 70 -21.00 14.69 -32.34
N LYS A 71 -19.81 14.27 -31.88
CA LYS A 71 -18.53 14.73 -32.44
C LYS A 71 -17.52 13.61 -32.61
N ARG A 72 -18.00 12.37 -32.81
CA ARG A 72 -17.14 11.19 -32.81
C ARG A 72 -16.21 11.19 -34.02
N GLY A 73 -14.93 10.84 -33.80
CA GLY A 73 -13.94 10.75 -34.87
C GLY A 73 -13.63 12.07 -35.60
N LYS A 74 -13.72 13.23 -34.93
CA LYS A 74 -13.67 14.59 -35.54
C LYS A 74 -14.88 14.87 -36.45
N TYR A 75 -16.09 14.73 -35.92
CA TYR A 75 -17.36 15.01 -36.61
C TYR A 75 -17.74 14.02 -37.74
N LYS A 76 -17.12 12.85 -37.79
CA LYS A 76 -17.39 11.82 -38.82
C LYS A 76 -18.66 11.02 -38.57
N SER A 77 -19.11 10.95 -37.30
CA SER A 77 -20.35 10.25 -36.94
C SER A 77 -21.07 10.89 -35.76
N TYR A 78 -22.40 10.75 -35.81
CA TYR A 78 -23.37 11.17 -34.80
C TYR A 78 -24.11 9.94 -34.29
N HIS A 79 -24.29 9.86 -32.98
CA HIS A 79 -24.87 8.70 -32.33
C HIS A 79 -25.95 9.14 -31.36
N TYR A 80 -27.01 8.35 -31.21
CA TYR A 80 -28.03 8.61 -30.20
C TYR A 80 -28.76 7.33 -29.81
N ILE A 81 -29.26 7.32 -28.57
CA ILE A 81 -30.11 6.23 -28.08
C ILE A 81 -31.54 6.47 -28.55
N SER A 82 -32.18 5.46 -29.13
CA SER A 82 -33.61 5.49 -29.39
C SER A 82 -34.39 5.36 -28.08
N ARG A 83 -35.05 6.45 -27.63
CA ARG A 83 -35.76 6.52 -26.35
C ARG A 83 -36.73 5.36 -26.13
N ALA A 84 -37.56 5.10 -27.14
CA ALA A 84 -38.58 4.05 -27.10
C ALA A 84 -38.01 2.62 -26.99
N SER A 85 -36.71 2.44 -27.23
CA SER A 85 -36.06 1.13 -27.15
C SER A 85 -35.45 0.80 -25.78
N ILE A 86 -35.41 1.76 -24.86
CA ILE A 86 -34.75 1.57 -23.57
C ILE A 86 -35.58 0.66 -22.68
N THR A 87 -34.95 -0.43 -22.28
CA THR A 87 -35.44 -1.39 -21.29
C THR A 87 -34.31 -1.71 -20.32
N LYS A 88 -34.61 -2.41 -19.22
CA LYS A 88 -33.58 -2.89 -18.29
C LYS A 88 -32.52 -3.76 -18.98
N SER A 89 -32.92 -4.52 -19.99
CA SER A 89 -32.08 -5.51 -20.66
C SER A 89 -31.35 -4.98 -21.89
N LYS A 90 -31.86 -3.92 -22.54
CA LYS A 90 -31.35 -3.46 -23.83
C LYS A 90 -31.72 -2.02 -24.16
N PHE A 91 -30.96 -1.44 -25.08
CA PHE A 91 -31.31 -0.21 -25.79
C PHE A 91 -30.77 -0.28 -27.23
N LYS A 92 -31.36 0.51 -28.12
CA LYS A 92 -30.91 0.64 -29.51
C LYS A 92 -30.07 1.90 -29.67
N LEU A 93 -28.84 1.72 -30.14
CA LEU A 93 -27.92 2.77 -30.53
C LEU A 93 -28.03 3.00 -32.03
N ILE A 94 -28.34 4.23 -32.42
CA ILE A 94 -28.42 4.66 -33.82
C ILE A 94 -27.16 5.48 -34.11
N SER A 95 -26.55 5.23 -35.26
CA SER A 95 -25.32 5.91 -35.70
C SER A 95 -25.48 6.41 -37.14
N ASP A 96 -25.39 7.72 -37.33
CA ASP A 96 -25.36 8.39 -38.62
C ASP A 96 -23.93 8.79 -38.95
N CYS A 97 -23.40 8.32 -40.07
CA CYS A 97 -22.04 8.61 -40.50
C CYS A 97 -22.09 9.41 -41.80
N GLU A 98 -21.17 10.36 -41.94
CA GLU A 98 -21.12 11.35 -43.03
C GLU A 98 -21.25 10.75 -44.45
N ASN A 99 -20.72 9.53 -44.66
CA ASN A 99 -20.68 8.86 -45.98
C ASN A 99 -21.23 7.42 -45.97
N SER A 100 -22.05 7.04 -44.99
CA SER A 100 -22.64 5.69 -44.96
C SER A 100 -24.08 5.68 -44.49
N LYS A 101 -24.77 4.57 -44.74
CA LYS A 101 -26.12 4.35 -44.22
C LYS A 101 -26.14 4.40 -42.70
N THR A 102 -27.25 4.88 -42.14
CA THR A 102 -27.57 4.82 -40.72
C THR A 102 -27.44 3.39 -40.21
N ILE A 103 -26.67 3.19 -39.15
CA ILE A 103 -26.43 1.90 -38.52
C ILE A 103 -27.30 1.82 -37.26
N PHE A 104 -28.06 0.73 -37.16
CA PHE A 104 -28.86 0.40 -35.98
C PHE A 104 -28.20 -0.76 -35.26
N ARG A 105 -27.89 -0.58 -33.98
CA ARG A 105 -27.30 -1.64 -33.14
C ARG A 105 -28.12 -1.82 -31.88
N ASP A 106 -28.64 -3.02 -31.67
CA ASP A 106 -29.21 -3.41 -30.39
C ASP A 106 -28.10 -3.76 -29.41
N ILE A 107 -28.07 -3.08 -28.28
CA ILE A 107 -27.09 -3.26 -27.22
C ILE A 107 -27.76 -4.02 -26.07
N LEU A 108 -27.23 -5.19 -25.74
CA LEU A 108 -27.69 -6.00 -24.62
C LEU A 108 -26.91 -5.61 -23.36
N VAL A 109 -27.59 -4.96 -22.42
CA VAL A 109 -27.00 -4.42 -21.19
C VAL A 109 -26.40 -5.53 -20.32
N ILE A 110 -27.10 -6.66 -20.22
CA ILE A 110 -26.65 -7.82 -19.46
C ILE A 110 -25.33 -8.39 -20.01
N ASP A 111 -25.13 -8.36 -21.32
CA ASP A 111 -23.90 -8.86 -21.94
C ASP A 111 -22.72 -7.91 -21.66
N LEU A 112 -22.95 -6.60 -21.66
CA LEU A 112 -21.92 -5.63 -21.26
C LEU A 112 -21.44 -5.90 -19.82
N ILE A 113 -22.38 -6.13 -18.91
CA ILE A 113 -22.07 -6.43 -17.50
C ILE A 113 -21.30 -7.75 -17.39
N LYS A 114 -21.76 -8.81 -18.08
CA LYS A 114 -21.11 -10.12 -18.03
C LYS A 114 -19.69 -10.07 -18.57
N GLU A 115 -19.48 -9.46 -19.73
CA GLU A 115 -18.15 -9.37 -20.35
C GLU A 115 -17.23 -8.46 -19.52
N GLN A 116 -17.72 -7.32 -18.99
CA GLN A 116 -16.97 -6.49 -18.05
C GLN A 116 -16.46 -7.32 -16.87
N ARG A 117 -17.37 -7.98 -16.13
CA ARG A 117 -17.01 -8.77 -14.94
C ARG A 117 -16.00 -9.86 -15.27
N LYS A 118 -16.24 -10.59 -16.35
CA LYS A 118 -15.39 -11.69 -16.82
C LYS A 118 -13.97 -11.21 -17.11
N TYR A 119 -13.79 -10.12 -17.86
CA TYR A 119 -12.46 -9.66 -18.24
C TYR A 119 -11.75 -8.91 -17.11
N LEU A 120 -12.43 -8.04 -16.36
CA LEU A 120 -11.82 -7.40 -15.20
C LEU A 120 -11.42 -8.42 -14.13
N SER A 121 -12.24 -9.44 -13.87
CA SER A 121 -11.88 -10.51 -12.94
C SER A 121 -10.64 -11.28 -13.41
N LYS A 122 -10.50 -11.53 -14.73
CA LYS A 122 -9.29 -12.17 -15.28
C LYS A 122 -8.04 -11.31 -15.05
N ILE A 123 -8.15 -9.99 -15.23
CA ILE A 123 -7.04 -9.05 -14.98
C ILE A 123 -6.65 -9.07 -13.50
N LEU A 124 -7.63 -8.86 -12.61
CA LEU A 124 -7.39 -8.85 -11.16
C LEU A 124 -6.80 -10.18 -10.65
N LYS A 125 -7.26 -11.33 -11.17
CA LYS A 125 -6.68 -12.64 -10.84
C LYS A 125 -5.21 -12.77 -11.25
N LYS A 126 -4.81 -12.18 -12.38
CA LYS A 126 -3.41 -12.16 -12.81
C LYS A 126 -2.57 -11.28 -11.89
N ILE A 127 -3.07 -10.10 -11.53
CA ILE A 127 -2.40 -9.18 -10.59
C ILE A 127 -2.18 -9.89 -9.25
N ILE A 128 -3.23 -10.48 -8.67
CA ILE A 128 -3.13 -11.23 -7.41
C ILE A 128 -2.08 -12.35 -7.50
N LYS A 129 -2.01 -13.07 -8.62
CA LYS A 129 -1.03 -14.14 -8.81
C LYS A 129 0.41 -13.60 -8.79
N VAL A 130 0.66 -12.47 -9.43
CA VAL A 130 1.99 -11.84 -9.46
C VAL A 130 2.36 -11.30 -8.08
N LEU A 131 1.47 -10.56 -7.43
CA LEU A 131 1.71 -10.04 -6.08
C LEU A 131 1.99 -11.15 -5.07
N LYS A 132 1.26 -12.27 -5.13
CA LYS A 132 1.53 -13.45 -4.28
C LYS A 132 2.90 -14.08 -4.55
N ALA A 133 3.36 -14.07 -5.80
CA ALA A 133 4.67 -14.59 -6.16
C ALA A 133 5.79 -13.67 -5.66
N GLU A 134 5.61 -12.35 -5.80
CA GLU A 134 6.53 -11.34 -5.27
C GLU A 134 6.61 -11.39 -3.75
N GLU A 135 5.48 -11.45 -3.05
CA GLU A 135 5.41 -11.61 -1.59
C GLU A 135 6.15 -12.88 -1.15
N LYS A 136 5.90 -14.01 -1.81
CA LYS A 136 6.58 -15.27 -1.51
C LYS A 136 8.09 -15.17 -1.72
N ALA A 137 8.54 -14.61 -2.84
CA ALA A 137 9.96 -14.43 -3.13
C ALA A 137 10.63 -13.48 -2.11
N HIS A 138 9.94 -12.42 -1.71
CA HIS A 138 10.38 -11.51 -0.66
C HIS A 138 10.52 -12.23 0.68
N LYS A 139 9.52 -13.03 1.08
CA LYS A 139 9.56 -13.84 2.30
C LYS A 139 10.71 -14.84 2.28
N GLU A 140 10.89 -15.57 1.18
CA GLU A 140 11.99 -16.53 1.01
C GLU A 140 13.37 -15.86 1.11
N LYS A 141 13.54 -14.67 0.54
CA LYS A 141 14.78 -13.89 0.62
C LYS A 141 15.17 -13.58 2.07
N PHE A 142 14.20 -13.16 2.89
CA PHE A 142 14.47 -12.71 4.26
C PHE A 142 14.27 -13.78 5.33
N LYS A 143 13.79 -14.97 4.97
CA LYS A 143 13.58 -16.10 5.90
C LYS A 143 14.82 -16.47 6.71
N MET A 144 16.01 -16.35 6.11
CA MET A 144 17.29 -16.67 6.76
C MET A 144 17.97 -15.43 7.38
N GLU A 145 17.54 -14.22 7.03
CA GLU A 145 18.10 -12.95 7.51
C GLU A 145 17.26 -12.38 8.65
N LYS A 146 17.15 -13.12 9.76
CA LYS A 146 16.32 -12.74 10.92
C LYS A 146 16.69 -11.38 11.52
N LEU A 147 15.70 -10.54 11.80
CA LEU A 147 15.89 -9.30 12.55
C LEU A 147 16.34 -9.57 13.98
N GLU A 148 15.86 -10.67 14.57
CA GLU A 148 16.30 -11.10 15.91
C GLU A 148 17.83 -11.22 16.00
N ALA A 149 18.48 -11.67 14.93
CA ALA A 149 19.93 -11.86 14.89
C ALA A 149 20.73 -10.55 14.99
N VAL A 150 20.07 -9.38 14.84
CA VAL A 150 20.68 -8.07 15.10
C VAL A 150 20.99 -7.88 16.58
N PHE A 151 20.24 -8.53 17.48
CA PHE A 151 20.42 -8.48 18.92
C PHE A 151 21.44 -9.54 19.36
N PRO A 152 22.71 -9.17 19.64
CA PRO A 152 23.73 -10.15 19.95
C PRO A 152 23.48 -10.79 21.33
N ASN A 153 23.90 -12.04 21.51
CA ASN A 153 23.89 -12.70 22.82
C ASN A 153 24.71 -11.94 23.88
N THR A 154 25.64 -11.07 23.46
CA THR A 154 26.44 -10.19 24.32
C THR A 154 25.74 -8.88 24.68
N LEU A 155 24.50 -8.63 24.26
CA LEU A 155 23.79 -7.39 24.55
C LEU A 155 23.64 -7.17 26.07
N SER A 156 23.28 -8.22 26.81
CA SER A 156 23.20 -8.18 28.28
C SER A 156 24.53 -7.78 28.91
N TYR A 157 25.65 -8.26 28.35
CA TYR A 157 26.98 -7.88 28.80
C TYR A 157 27.28 -6.40 28.51
N TYR A 158 26.81 -5.85 27.38
CA TYR A 158 26.97 -4.41 27.11
C TYR A 158 26.24 -3.58 28.17
N ILE A 159 25.01 -3.95 28.51
CA ILE A 159 24.22 -3.28 29.55
C ILE A 159 24.88 -3.40 30.92
N GLU A 160 25.39 -4.58 31.30
CA GLU A 160 26.12 -4.79 32.55
C GLU A 160 27.35 -3.87 32.65
N LYS A 161 28.11 -3.75 31.56
CA LYS A 161 29.27 -2.86 31.53
C LYS A 161 28.90 -1.39 31.56
N ILE A 162 27.71 -1.00 31.13
CA ILE A 162 27.21 0.36 31.36
C ILE A 162 26.99 0.55 32.87
N PHE A 163 26.23 -0.32 33.53
CA PHE A 163 25.97 -0.26 34.97
C PHE A 163 27.24 -0.18 35.81
N GLU A 164 28.22 -1.06 35.54
CA GLU A 164 29.45 -1.14 36.31
C GLU A 164 30.28 0.15 36.28
N ASN A 165 30.13 0.97 35.23
CA ASN A 165 30.98 2.15 35.00
C ASN A 165 30.31 3.47 35.39
N ILE A 166 29.03 3.47 35.77
CA ILE A 166 28.34 4.65 36.32
C ILE A 166 29.08 5.14 37.56
N GLY A 167 29.32 6.45 37.65
CA GLY A 167 30.02 7.12 38.75
C GLY A 167 31.53 6.84 38.82
N LYS A 168 32.09 5.98 37.95
CA LYS A 168 33.51 5.60 38.00
C LYS A 168 34.33 6.46 37.06
N LEU A 169 35.02 7.44 37.65
CA LEU A 169 35.71 8.43 36.85
C LEU A 169 36.83 7.81 35.98
N ASP A 170 37.61 6.88 36.51
CA ASP A 170 38.68 6.20 35.79
C ASP A 170 38.19 5.32 34.62
N ARG A 171 36.89 4.99 34.54
CA ARG A 171 36.35 4.00 33.59
C ARG A 171 35.29 4.50 32.62
N ALA A 172 35.03 5.81 32.55
CA ALA A 172 33.97 6.33 31.66
C ALA A 172 34.17 5.96 30.19
N LYS A 173 35.41 5.87 29.69
CA LYS A 173 35.67 5.39 28.33
C LYS A 173 35.12 3.99 28.08
N LEU A 174 35.19 3.10 29.08
CA LEU A 174 34.60 1.76 28.97
C LEU A 174 33.07 1.84 28.95
N GLY A 175 32.45 2.66 29.81
CA GLY A 175 31.01 2.90 29.75
C GLY A 175 30.56 3.41 28.36
N LEU A 176 31.25 4.42 27.84
CA LEU A 176 30.98 5.02 26.53
C LEU A 176 31.04 3.98 25.39
N VAL A 177 32.05 3.10 25.40
CA VAL A 177 32.17 2.05 24.39
C VAL A 177 30.93 1.15 24.38
N HIS A 178 30.41 0.78 25.55
CA HIS A 178 29.26 -0.11 25.64
C HIS A 178 27.94 0.60 25.28
N VAL A 179 27.77 1.88 25.62
CA VAL A 179 26.61 2.67 25.13
C VAL A 179 26.63 2.74 23.60
N LYS A 180 27.79 2.99 22.99
CA LYS A 180 27.94 3.00 21.52
C LYS A 180 27.64 1.64 20.89
N LEU A 181 27.97 0.54 21.56
CA LEU A 181 27.60 -0.80 21.09
C LEU A 181 26.09 -1.03 21.11
N VAL A 182 25.39 -0.53 22.14
CA VAL A 182 23.92 -0.55 22.20
C VAL A 182 23.32 0.29 21.07
N LYS A 183 23.78 1.52 20.87
CA LYS A 183 23.34 2.37 19.75
C LYS A 183 23.54 1.70 18.39
N LYS A 184 24.67 1.02 18.20
CA LYS A 184 24.94 0.26 16.98
C LYS A 184 23.95 -0.88 16.73
N VAL A 185 23.35 -1.46 17.77
CA VAL A 185 22.25 -2.45 17.60
C VAL A 185 21.03 -1.74 17.02
N MET A 186 20.66 -0.56 17.53
CA MET A 186 19.57 0.25 16.99
C MET A 186 19.80 0.67 15.54
N ASP A 187 21.01 1.09 15.19
CA ASP A 187 21.35 1.48 13.82
C ASP A 187 21.24 0.27 12.86
N LYS A 188 21.79 -0.88 13.26
CA LYS A 188 21.71 -2.11 12.47
C LYS A 188 20.28 -2.61 12.29
N LEU A 189 19.44 -2.47 13.31
CA LEU A 189 18.04 -2.89 13.22
C LEU A 189 17.31 -2.00 12.20
N LYS A 190 17.54 -0.68 12.24
CA LYS A 190 16.99 0.27 11.26
C LYS A 190 17.42 -0.09 9.85
N GLU A 191 18.71 -0.36 9.62
CA GLU A 191 19.22 -0.80 8.33
C GLU A 191 18.59 -2.13 7.87
N SER A 192 18.39 -3.07 8.79
CA SER A 192 17.82 -4.39 8.48
C SER A 192 16.33 -4.31 8.15
N LEU A 193 15.57 -3.43 8.82
CA LEU A 193 14.18 -3.10 8.48
C LEU A 193 14.10 -2.44 7.10
N GLN A 194 14.96 -1.45 6.83
CA GLN A 194 14.99 -0.76 5.53
C GLN A 194 15.32 -1.70 4.37
N LYS A 195 16.19 -2.69 4.57
CA LYS A 195 16.47 -3.73 3.56
C LYS A 195 15.23 -4.55 3.19
N ARG A 196 14.27 -4.70 4.11
CA ARG A 196 12.97 -5.36 3.89
C ARG A 196 11.90 -4.40 3.36
N GLY A 197 12.24 -3.14 3.07
CA GLY A 197 11.27 -2.12 2.69
C GLY A 197 10.36 -1.67 3.84
N ILE A 198 10.77 -1.91 5.09
CA ILE A 198 10.05 -1.49 6.28
C ILE A 198 10.74 -0.24 6.83
N GLU A 199 10.01 0.88 6.85
CA GLU A 199 10.47 2.10 7.50
C GLU A 199 10.15 2.05 9.00
N ILE A 200 10.83 2.86 9.81
CA ILE A 200 10.62 2.87 11.28
C ILE A 200 9.17 3.23 11.61
N ASP A 201 8.57 4.12 10.83
CA ASP A 201 7.19 4.58 10.96
C ASP A 201 6.16 3.64 10.32
N THR A 202 6.59 2.53 9.72
CA THR A 202 5.66 1.51 9.19
C THR A 202 4.92 0.79 10.33
N TYR A 203 5.58 0.58 11.48
CA TYR A 203 4.99 -0.03 12.65
C TYR A 203 5.01 0.97 13.82
N ASP A 204 3.82 1.34 14.30
CA ASP A 204 3.67 2.26 15.44
C ASP A 204 4.44 1.78 16.68
N SER A 205 4.48 0.47 16.91
CA SER A 205 5.23 -0.14 18.02
C SER A 205 6.75 0.06 17.89
N ILE A 206 7.33 -0.23 16.72
CA ILE A 206 8.77 -0.02 16.48
C ILE A 206 9.12 1.46 16.65
N LYS A 207 8.35 2.35 16.02
CA LYS A 207 8.55 3.80 16.11
C LYS A 207 8.55 4.27 17.56
N TYR A 208 7.55 3.86 18.33
CA TYR A 208 7.41 4.19 19.75
C TYR A 208 8.66 3.82 20.55
N HIS A 209 9.12 2.57 20.44
CA HIS A 209 10.32 2.12 21.17
C HIS A 209 11.61 2.80 20.68
N TYR A 210 11.74 3.07 19.38
CA TYR A 210 12.88 3.83 18.85
C TYR A 210 12.96 5.25 19.42
N GLU A 211 11.84 5.97 19.42
CA GLU A 211 11.75 7.34 19.95
C GLU A 211 12.03 7.36 21.47
N LEU A 212 11.50 6.38 22.21
CA LEU A 212 11.78 6.23 23.64
C LEU A 212 13.24 5.95 23.96
N LEU A 213 13.91 5.14 23.13
CA LEU A 213 15.31 4.75 23.33
C LEU A 213 16.30 5.84 22.94
N GLU A 214 15.97 6.70 21.97
CA GLU A 214 16.89 7.70 21.42
C GLU A 214 17.43 8.68 22.47
N TYR A 215 16.53 9.24 23.28
CA TYR A 215 16.90 10.20 24.33
C TYR A 215 17.83 9.61 25.40
N PRO A 216 17.47 8.53 26.12
CA PRO A 216 18.31 7.97 27.18
C PRO A 216 19.64 7.42 26.64
N ILE A 217 19.69 6.84 25.43
CA ILE A 217 20.96 6.42 24.82
C ILE A 217 21.86 7.63 24.58
N THR A 218 21.31 8.70 24.00
CA THR A 218 22.08 9.93 23.70
C THR A 218 22.60 10.59 24.97
N GLU A 219 21.77 10.70 26.01
CA GLU A 219 22.20 11.27 27.29
C GLU A 219 23.25 10.40 28.00
N LEU A 220 23.17 9.06 27.90
CA LEU A 220 24.22 8.18 28.40
C LEU A 220 25.53 8.31 27.59
N GLU A 221 25.47 8.49 26.26
CA GLU A 221 26.65 8.78 25.46
C GLU A 221 27.33 10.06 25.94
N LEU A 222 26.57 11.13 26.18
CA LEU A 222 27.08 12.41 26.68
C LEU A 222 27.63 12.28 28.11
N TYR A 223 26.93 11.55 28.99
CA TYR A 223 27.36 11.31 30.38
C TYR A 223 28.74 10.64 30.47
N PHE A 224 29.02 9.67 29.58
CA PHE A 224 30.33 9.00 29.56
C PHE A 224 31.38 9.72 28.68
N ASP A 225 30.98 10.63 27.79
CA ASP A 225 31.88 11.37 26.91
C ASP A 225 32.48 12.60 27.60
N ARG A 226 33.66 12.40 28.17
CA ARG A 226 34.41 13.44 28.89
C ARG A 226 35.15 14.45 28.01
N SER A 227 35.12 14.31 26.69
CA SER A 227 35.65 15.38 25.83
C SER A 227 34.82 16.67 25.93
N LYS A 228 33.63 16.61 26.54
CA LYS A 228 32.72 17.74 26.82
C LYS A 228 32.69 18.16 28.30
N ALA A 229 33.65 17.73 29.11
CA ALA A 229 33.66 17.90 30.58
C ALA A 229 33.78 19.36 31.09
N GLU A 230 33.82 20.36 30.20
CA GLU A 230 33.69 21.78 30.57
C GLU A 230 32.24 22.19 30.82
N GLU A 231 31.25 21.39 30.39
CA GLU A 231 29.84 21.58 30.69
C GLU A 231 29.38 20.72 31.88
N GLU A 232 28.52 21.28 32.72
CA GLU A 232 27.88 20.57 33.82
C GLU A 232 27.12 19.34 33.29
N LEU A 233 27.31 18.17 33.90
CA LEU A 233 26.66 16.94 33.46
C LEU A 233 25.14 17.11 33.52
N ARG A 234 24.47 16.94 32.38
CA ARG A 234 23.01 17.03 32.26
C ARG A 234 22.26 16.03 33.14
N ILE A 235 22.87 14.86 33.34
CA ILE A 235 22.31 13.77 34.14
C ILE A 235 23.31 13.32 35.21
N ASN A 236 22.78 12.96 36.38
CA ASN A 236 23.58 12.40 37.48
C ASN A 236 23.59 10.87 37.44
N ASP A 237 24.39 10.26 38.31
CA ASP A 237 24.56 8.80 38.41
C ASP A 237 23.23 8.03 38.60
N LYS A 238 22.28 8.59 39.35
CA LYS A 238 20.96 7.96 39.55
C LYS A 238 20.14 7.98 38.28
N THR A 239 20.15 9.10 37.55
CA THR A 239 19.47 9.22 36.26
C THR A 239 20.11 8.29 35.23
N ALA A 240 21.45 8.21 35.17
CA ALA A 240 22.16 7.28 34.31
C ALA A 240 21.79 5.81 34.62
N TYR A 241 21.66 5.46 35.90
CA TYR A 241 21.21 4.13 36.32
C TYR A 241 19.78 3.84 35.86
N ILE A 242 18.85 4.78 36.06
CA ILE A 242 17.46 4.65 35.62
C ILE A 242 17.37 4.50 34.11
N PHE A 243 18.12 5.31 33.34
CA PHE A 243 18.18 5.20 31.89
C PHE A 243 18.71 3.86 31.43
N THR A 244 19.74 3.33 32.10
CA THR A 244 20.29 2.01 31.76
C THR A 244 19.27 0.89 32.03
N CYS A 245 18.52 0.96 33.14
CA CYS A 245 17.39 0.05 33.39
C CYS A 245 16.32 0.15 32.31
N PHE A 246 15.89 1.37 31.98
CA PHE A 246 14.87 1.63 30.98
C PHE A 246 15.29 1.09 29.61
N ILE A 247 16.50 1.41 29.13
CA ILE A 247 17.03 0.92 27.86
C ILE A 247 17.02 -0.61 27.80
N LYS A 248 17.39 -1.28 28.90
CA LYS A 248 17.42 -2.74 28.95
C LYS A 248 16.02 -3.33 28.69
N GLU A 249 15.00 -2.81 29.35
CA GLU A 249 13.62 -3.31 29.21
C GLU A 249 13.05 -2.98 27.83
N GLU A 250 13.23 -1.74 27.34
CA GLU A 250 12.75 -1.33 26.02
C GLU A 250 13.43 -2.10 24.87
N LEU A 251 14.72 -2.44 24.99
CA LEU A 251 15.40 -3.29 24.02
C LEU A 251 14.89 -4.74 24.03
N TYR A 252 14.41 -5.23 25.17
CA TYR A 252 13.79 -6.55 25.26
C TYR A 252 12.44 -6.55 24.54
N GLU A 253 11.58 -5.56 24.81
CA GLU A 253 10.29 -5.39 24.12
C GLU A 253 10.50 -5.25 22.60
N LEU A 254 11.45 -4.41 22.18
CA LEU A 254 11.79 -4.25 20.77
C LEU A 254 12.29 -5.56 20.13
N LYS A 255 13.01 -6.39 20.89
CA LYS A 255 13.44 -7.72 20.42
C LYS A 255 12.24 -8.64 20.18
N GLU A 256 11.28 -8.68 21.10
CA GLU A 256 10.07 -9.51 20.95
C GLU A 256 9.25 -9.08 19.74
N ILE A 257 9.07 -7.77 19.51
CA ILE A 257 8.38 -7.24 18.32
C ILE A 257 9.05 -7.72 17.02
N VAL A 258 10.39 -7.72 16.95
CA VAL A 258 11.06 -8.17 15.71
C VAL A 258 11.01 -9.69 15.53
N ILE A 259 10.89 -10.46 16.61
CA ILE A 259 10.65 -11.91 16.55
C ILE A 259 9.26 -12.18 15.96
N GLU A 260 8.24 -11.42 16.35
CA GLU A 260 6.90 -11.51 15.76
C GLU A 260 6.96 -11.23 14.25
N ILE A 261 7.67 -10.18 13.84
CA ILE A 261 7.87 -9.87 12.41
C ILE A 261 8.58 -11.02 11.69
N ASP A 262 9.65 -11.59 12.25
CA ASP A 262 10.34 -12.74 11.66
C ASP A 262 9.45 -13.99 11.53
N SER A 263 8.45 -14.14 12.40
CA SER A 263 7.48 -15.24 12.34
C SER A 263 6.60 -15.17 11.08
N GLU A 264 6.24 -13.97 10.62
CA GLU A 264 5.47 -13.77 9.38
C GLU A 264 6.21 -14.20 8.12
N TYR A 265 7.55 -14.23 8.18
CA TYR A 265 8.45 -14.67 7.10
C TYR A 265 8.75 -16.18 7.18
N SER A 266 8.33 -16.84 8.26
CA SER A 266 8.57 -18.26 8.49
C SER A 266 7.43 -19.17 8.00
N ILE A 267 6.25 -18.59 7.73
CA ILE A 267 5.03 -19.23 7.20
C ILE A 267 5.12 -19.37 5.67
#